data_AF-J9ED98-F1
#
_entry.id   AF-J9ED98-F1
#
_cell.length_a   1.000
_cell.length_b   1.000
_cell.length_c   1.000
_cell.angle_alpha   90.00
_cell.angle_beta   90.00
_cell.angle_gamma   90.00
#
_symmetry.space_group_name_H-M   'P 1'
#
loop_
_entity.id
_entity.type
_entity.pdbx_description
1 polymer ?
#
loop_
_entity_poly.entity_id
_entity_poly.type
_entity_poly.pdbx_seq_one_letter_code
_entity_poly.pdbx_strand_id
1 'polypeptide(L)'
;VALFQICVQHCSYLVDVITLENVLTEEQWTRFFKALFSYSTAIKLGFDFLNDLKVLRASFPYLQPLEEMKNVICILKLVKSLLASNPAFLDFSHSTNLPLSTETENLLDIVSDETVHFRLTDLCQKVLGQALDKTEQIGNWAMRPLRREQMKYAAMDGYCLLNLYNKLKIRAERDYNMDWTKHCKECDIAQIKSGENKVEKRTKKKGAKFDEKEFEQMIERVNSGLNNSQVKRKPKDLKVIVDSMILGLGKHLRRCGIDTILAETRSYLIECAERDPNRYIITCGKAVDELRRHRLLRGTHRVLSIPTAQNISIIQQIEFILRQFNIYLSNDDIFSRCMKCNSNSFVVAPSPVLEAMYQANIVASNPFSDEACDVAKYNGKMREVADAEIHSGYECNLEVSESDHSWIVAHCHNGVLDIENCLVVALGCDMPVEVKIEKVPLQVLEKKGRFFYVCGVCGTVYWDGCHIVNYNLFVEPLLAEER
;
A
#
# COMPACT_ATOMS: atom_id res chain seq x y z
N VAL A 1 -7.22 17.97 -7.05
CA VAL A 1 -6.41 17.96 -8.31
C VAL A 1 -5.92 19.39 -8.56
N ALA A 2 -4.64 19.61 -8.89
CA ALA A 2 -4.13 20.98 -9.12
C ALA A 2 -4.26 21.46 -10.58
N LEU A 3 -4.08 20.55 -11.54
CA LEU A 3 -4.07 20.83 -12.97
C LEU A 3 -4.65 19.63 -13.73
N PHE A 4 -5.41 19.86 -14.80
CA PHE A 4 -5.93 18.81 -15.68
C PHE A 4 -5.49 19.10 -17.13
N GLN A 5 -4.74 18.18 -17.74
CA GLN A 5 -4.14 18.38 -19.05
C GLN A 5 -5.01 17.73 -20.15
N ILE A 6 -5.33 18.49 -21.19
CA ILE A 6 -6.00 18.00 -22.40
C ILE A 6 -5.13 18.34 -23.61
N CYS A 7 -4.54 17.32 -24.20
CA CYS A 7 -3.68 17.48 -25.37
C CYS A 7 -4.40 17.00 -26.63
N VAL A 8 -4.37 17.82 -27.66
CA VAL A 8 -4.79 17.48 -29.02
C VAL A 8 -3.61 17.69 -29.97
N GLN A 9 -3.75 17.33 -31.25
CA GLN A 9 -2.65 17.25 -32.21
C GLN A 9 -1.78 18.52 -32.31
N HIS A 10 -2.34 19.71 -32.09
CA HIS A 10 -1.65 20.99 -32.29
C HIS A 10 -1.60 21.88 -31.05
N CYS A 11 -2.19 21.46 -29.93
CA CYS A 11 -2.17 22.27 -28.71
C CYS A 11 -2.38 21.42 -27.45
N SER A 12 -1.93 21.96 -26.33
CA SER A 12 -2.16 21.40 -24.99
C SER A 12 -2.88 22.44 -24.15
N TYR A 13 -4.05 22.08 -23.63
CA TYR A 13 -4.81 22.87 -22.68
C TYR A 13 -4.46 22.43 -21.27
N LEU A 14 -4.02 23.38 -20.45
CA LEU A 14 -3.75 23.17 -19.03
C LEU A 14 -4.89 23.80 -18.25
N VAL A 15 -5.86 22.98 -17.83
CA VAL A 15 -7.03 23.42 -17.08
C VAL A 15 -6.63 23.59 -15.62
N ASP A 16 -6.55 24.85 -15.19
CA ASP A 16 -6.19 25.23 -13.84
C ASP A 16 -7.35 24.98 -12.87
N VAL A 17 -7.38 23.79 -12.28
CA VAL A 17 -8.46 23.37 -11.39
C VAL A 17 -8.54 24.25 -10.15
N ILE A 18 -7.41 24.65 -9.57
CA ILE A 18 -7.37 25.48 -8.35
C ILE A 18 -8.01 26.85 -8.59
N THR A 19 -7.67 27.50 -9.71
CA THR A 19 -8.25 28.79 -10.04
C THR A 19 -9.74 28.64 -10.41
N LEU A 20 -10.08 27.59 -11.16
CA LEU A 20 -11.44 27.40 -11.68
C LEU A 20 -12.43 26.83 -10.66
N GLU A 21 -11.97 26.18 -9.58
CA GLU A 21 -12.84 25.68 -8.50
C GLU A 21 -13.63 26.81 -7.82
N ASN A 22 -13.05 28.00 -7.73
CA ASN A 22 -13.71 29.18 -7.16
C ASN A 22 -14.62 29.93 -8.15
N VAL A 23 -14.61 29.55 -9.42
CA VAL A 23 -15.32 30.26 -10.50
C VAL A 23 -16.39 29.40 -11.15
N LEU A 24 -16.16 28.10 -11.23
CA LEU A 24 -17.03 27.13 -11.90
C LEU A 24 -17.86 26.36 -10.88
N THR A 25 -19.16 26.28 -11.16
CA THR A 25 -20.10 25.46 -10.40
C THR A 25 -19.91 23.96 -10.67
N GLU A 26 -20.42 23.12 -9.76
CA GLU A 26 -20.44 21.66 -9.94
C GLU A 26 -21.12 21.23 -11.24
N GLU A 27 -22.18 21.92 -11.66
CA GLU A 27 -22.89 21.65 -12.91
C GLU A 27 -22.00 21.93 -14.14
N GLN A 28 -21.24 23.01 -14.12
CA GLN A 28 -20.31 23.35 -15.19
C GLN A 28 -19.15 22.34 -15.29
N TRP A 29 -18.58 21.92 -14.16
CA TRP A 29 -17.60 20.83 -14.12
C TRP A 29 -18.18 19.52 -14.62
N THR A 30 -19.39 19.17 -14.20
CA THR A 30 -20.10 17.98 -14.67
C THR A 30 -20.32 18.01 -16.17
N ARG A 31 -20.77 19.15 -16.71
CA ARG A 31 -20.95 19.35 -18.16
C ARG A 31 -19.62 19.20 -18.90
N PHE A 32 -18.55 19.79 -18.39
CA PHE A 32 -17.20 19.70 -18.96
C PHE A 32 -16.71 18.25 -19.03
N PHE A 33 -16.74 17.53 -17.91
CA PHE A 33 -16.27 16.14 -17.88
C PHE A 33 -17.18 15.20 -18.68
N LYS A 34 -18.51 15.38 -18.68
CA LYS A 34 -19.41 14.60 -19.55
C LYS A 34 -19.14 14.86 -21.02
N ALA A 35 -18.91 16.12 -21.41
CA ALA A 35 -18.55 16.46 -22.79
C ALA A 35 -17.24 15.77 -23.22
N LEU A 36 -16.22 15.82 -22.36
CA LEU A 36 -14.92 15.21 -22.64
C LEU A 36 -15.01 13.69 -22.68
N PHE A 37 -15.61 13.06 -21.67
CA PHE A 37 -15.48 11.63 -21.42
C PHE A 37 -16.62 10.77 -21.99
N SER A 38 -17.85 11.30 -22.01
CA SER A 38 -19.06 10.54 -22.31
C SER A 38 -19.65 10.88 -23.68
N TYR A 39 -19.73 12.17 -24.02
CA TYR A 39 -20.34 12.65 -25.26
C TYR A 39 -19.38 12.62 -26.45
N SER A 40 -18.08 12.87 -26.21
CA SER A 40 -17.07 12.85 -27.27
C SER A 40 -16.82 11.43 -27.79
N THR A 41 -16.81 11.29 -29.12
CA THR A 41 -16.40 10.07 -29.82
C THR A 41 -14.88 9.94 -29.94
N ALA A 42 -14.11 10.97 -29.57
CA ALA A 42 -12.66 10.93 -29.61
C ALA A 42 -12.10 9.84 -28.68
N ILE A 43 -10.91 9.34 -29.02
CA ILE A 43 -10.10 8.48 -28.16
C ILE A 43 -9.41 9.33 -27.09
N LYS A 44 -9.54 8.95 -25.83
CA LYS A 44 -8.86 9.57 -24.70
C LYS A 44 -7.66 8.70 -24.36
N LEU A 45 -6.48 9.30 -24.35
CA LEU A 45 -5.23 8.58 -24.05
C LEU A 45 -4.76 8.90 -22.65
N GLY A 46 -4.23 7.88 -21.99
CA GLY A 46 -3.69 7.95 -20.64
C GLY A 46 -2.54 7.01 -20.41
N PHE A 47 -1.57 7.34 -19.55
CA PHE A 47 -0.50 6.38 -19.25
C PHE A 47 -0.91 5.39 -18.16
N ASP A 48 -1.23 5.85 -16.95
CA ASP A 48 -1.75 5.05 -15.83
C ASP A 48 -3.15 5.52 -15.42
N PHE A 49 -4.01 5.61 -16.44
CA PHE A 49 -5.27 6.35 -16.39
C PHE A 49 -6.24 5.90 -15.28
N LEU A 50 -6.13 4.66 -14.79
CA LEU A 50 -6.95 4.22 -13.67
C LEU A 50 -6.60 4.95 -12.37
N ASN A 51 -5.34 5.26 -12.14
CA ASN A 51 -4.91 6.03 -10.99
C ASN A 51 -5.31 7.51 -11.15
N ASP A 52 -5.16 8.07 -12.34
CA ASP A 52 -5.65 9.43 -12.64
C ASP A 52 -7.16 9.57 -12.39
N LEU A 53 -7.95 8.58 -12.81
CA LEU A 53 -9.39 8.55 -12.56
C LEU A 53 -9.76 8.43 -11.08
N LYS A 54 -8.95 7.75 -10.25
CA LYS A 54 -9.19 7.70 -8.80
C LYS A 54 -9.02 9.09 -8.20
N VAL A 55 -7.94 9.79 -8.56
CA VAL A 55 -7.67 11.15 -8.07
C VAL A 55 -8.73 12.12 -8.56
N LEU A 56 -9.18 11.98 -9.82
CA LEU A 56 -10.28 12.76 -10.37
C LEU A 56 -11.59 12.56 -9.60
N ARG A 57 -11.98 11.31 -9.31
CA ARG A 57 -13.19 11.00 -8.54
C ARG A 57 -13.12 11.53 -7.11
N ALA A 58 -11.95 11.46 -6.48
CA ALA A 58 -11.76 11.99 -5.14
C ALA A 58 -11.87 13.53 -5.11
N SER A 59 -11.40 14.21 -6.16
CA SER A 59 -11.47 15.68 -6.25
C SER A 59 -12.81 16.21 -6.75
N PHE A 60 -13.61 15.38 -7.42
CA PHE A 60 -14.91 15.76 -7.96
C PHE A 60 -15.96 14.68 -7.64
N PRO A 61 -16.37 14.52 -6.36
CA PRO A 61 -17.21 13.41 -5.91
C PRO A 61 -18.64 13.44 -6.48
N TYR A 62 -19.13 14.63 -6.87
CA TYR A 62 -20.43 14.83 -7.52
C TYR A 62 -20.46 14.38 -8.98
N LEU A 63 -19.30 14.11 -9.59
CA LEU A 63 -19.25 13.31 -10.80
C LEU A 63 -19.69 11.90 -10.37
N GLN A 64 -21.00 11.61 -10.48
CA GLN A 64 -21.51 10.23 -10.49
C GLN A 64 -20.51 9.38 -11.25
N PRO A 65 -20.23 8.13 -10.82
CA PRO A 65 -19.18 7.33 -11.44
C PRO A 65 -19.35 7.50 -12.95
N LEU A 66 -18.32 8.00 -13.63
CA LEU A 66 -18.35 8.27 -15.07
C LEU A 66 -18.50 6.92 -15.81
N GLU A 67 -19.64 6.25 -15.62
CA GLU A 67 -19.89 4.87 -16.00
C GLU A 67 -20.04 4.76 -17.52
N GLU A 68 -20.39 5.88 -18.14
CA GLU A 68 -20.61 6.05 -19.58
C GLU A 68 -19.39 6.58 -20.32
N MET A 69 -18.19 6.53 -19.72
CA MET A 69 -16.95 6.81 -20.44
C MET A 69 -16.89 5.97 -21.72
N LYS A 70 -16.34 6.54 -22.79
CA LYS A 70 -16.15 5.82 -24.06
C LYS A 70 -14.75 6.07 -24.59
N ASN A 71 -14.16 5.08 -25.24
CA ASN A 71 -12.90 5.20 -25.97
C ASN A 71 -11.74 5.67 -25.07
N VAL A 72 -11.59 5.09 -23.88
CA VAL A 72 -10.57 5.53 -22.90
C VAL A 72 -9.42 4.51 -22.87
N ILE A 73 -8.37 4.79 -23.64
CA ILE A 73 -7.24 3.88 -23.84
C ILE A 73 -6.10 4.20 -22.88
N CYS A 74 -5.72 3.20 -22.09
CA CYS A 74 -4.55 3.24 -21.23
C CYS A 74 -3.31 2.71 -21.98
N ILE A 75 -2.35 3.59 -22.29
CA ILE A 75 -1.09 3.30 -22.99
C ILE A 75 -0.27 2.24 -22.24
N LEU A 76 -0.22 2.27 -20.90
CA LEU A 76 0.48 1.23 -20.15
C LEU A 76 -0.14 -0.16 -20.36
N LYS A 77 -1.46 -0.25 -20.43
CA LYS A 77 -2.15 -1.52 -20.77
C LYS A 77 -1.92 -1.90 -22.23
N LEU A 78 -1.94 -0.93 -23.13
CA LEU A 78 -1.71 -1.12 -24.56
C LEU A 78 -0.34 -1.74 -24.84
N VAL A 79 0.71 -1.17 -24.25
CA VAL A 79 2.08 -1.70 -24.37
C VAL A 79 2.19 -3.11 -23.79
N LYS A 80 1.54 -3.38 -22.64
CA LYS A 80 1.50 -4.73 -22.07
C LYS A 80 0.79 -5.74 -22.97
N SER A 81 -0.32 -5.36 -23.62
CA SER A 81 -1.04 -6.21 -24.58
C SER A 81 -0.21 -6.48 -25.84
N LEU A 82 0.50 -5.47 -26.34
CA LEU A 82 1.42 -5.61 -27.49
C LEU A 82 2.60 -6.54 -27.17
N LEU A 83 3.25 -6.35 -26.01
CA LEU A 83 4.36 -7.21 -25.56
C LEU A 83 3.94 -8.65 -25.29
N ALA A 84 2.71 -8.87 -24.79
CA ALA A 84 2.18 -10.21 -24.60
C ALA A 84 2.00 -10.96 -25.93
N SER A 85 1.72 -10.23 -27.02
CA SER A 85 1.59 -10.82 -28.36
C SER A 85 2.93 -10.91 -29.10
N ASN A 86 3.87 -10.01 -28.79
CA ASN A 86 5.22 -10.04 -29.32
C ASN A 86 6.23 -9.48 -28.28
N PRO A 87 7.00 -10.34 -27.59
CA PRO A 87 7.97 -9.89 -26.59
C PRO A 87 9.05 -8.95 -27.13
N ALA A 88 9.38 -9.04 -28.42
CA ALA A 88 10.35 -8.18 -29.08
C ALA A 88 9.73 -6.86 -29.62
N PHE A 89 8.47 -6.56 -29.31
CA PHE A 89 7.77 -5.42 -29.88
C PHE A 89 8.46 -4.08 -29.60
N LEU A 90 9.06 -3.92 -28.42
CA LEU A 90 9.82 -2.71 -28.04
C LEU A 90 11.31 -2.78 -28.40
N ASP A 91 11.74 -3.76 -29.18
CA ASP A 91 13.11 -3.82 -29.69
C ASP A 91 13.26 -2.91 -30.90
N PHE A 92 13.74 -1.68 -30.66
CA PHE A 92 14.01 -0.69 -31.70
C PHE A 92 15.47 -0.74 -32.21
N SER A 93 16.21 -1.84 -31.99
CA SER A 93 17.66 -1.98 -32.22
C SER A 93 18.16 -1.89 -33.68
N HIS A 94 17.37 -1.37 -34.63
CA HIS A 94 17.78 -1.22 -36.03
C HIS A 94 17.82 0.22 -36.57
N SER A 95 17.93 1.26 -35.73
CA SER A 95 18.07 2.60 -36.29
C SER A 95 18.75 3.64 -35.39
N THR A 96 20.01 3.41 -34.99
CA THR A 96 21.02 4.49 -34.84
C THR A 96 22.42 3.87 -34.72
N ASN A 97 23.29 4.15 -35.69
CA ASN A 97 24.73 3.93 -35.56
C ASN A 97 25.29 4.89 -34.50
N LEU A 98 25.65 4.40 -33.32
CA LEU A 98 26.59 5.06 -32.41
C LEU A 98 27.40 3.99 -31.64
N PRO A 99 28.71 4.17 -31.40
CA PRO A 99 29.60 3.07 -31.04
C PRO A 99 29.35 2.52 -29.62
N LEU A 100 29.58 1.22 -29.51
CA LEU A 100 29.57 0.41 -28.29
C LEU A 100 30.39 1.05 -27.15
N SER A 101 29.74 1.25 -26.01
CA SER A 101 30.34 1.00 -24.71
C SER A 101 29.85 -0.35 -24.21
N THR A 102 30.79 -1.25 -23.98
CA THR A 102 30.65 -2.63 -23.51
C THR A 102 29.90 -2.75 -22.19
N GLU A 103 28.60 -3.02 -22.25
CA GLU A 103 27.82 -3.70 -21.21
C GLU A 103 26.79 -4.61 -21.90
N THR A 104 27.30 -5.54 -22.70
CA THR A 104 26.48 -6.53 -23.41
C THR A 104 26.55 -7.85 -22.67
N GLU A 105 25.87 -7.97 -21.53
CA GLU A 105 25.60 -9.28 -20.94
C GLU A 105 24.27 -9.24 -20.16
N ASN A 106 23.36 -10.14 -20.55
CA ASN A 106 22.11 -10.54 -19.88
C ASN A 106 20.81 -9.77 -20.17
N LEU A 107 20.36 -9.74 -21.43
CA LEU A 107 18.97 -9.37 -21.77
C LEU A 107 18.16 -10.46 -22.50
N LEU A 108 18.67 -11.69 -22.58
CA LEU A 108 17.98 -12.81 -23.26
C LEU A 108 17.23 -13.78 -22.33
N ASP A 109 17.03 -13.43 -21.05
CA ASP A 109 16.38 -14.31 -20.07
C ASP A 109 14.99 -13.81 -19.61
N ILE A 110 14.22 -13.21 -20.53
CA ILE A 110 12.88 -12.67 -20.24
C ILE A 110 11.80 -13.61 -20.82
N VAL A 111 11.70 -14.80 -20.24
CA VAL A 111 10.43 -15.55 -20.18
C VAL A 111 10.26 -16.07 -18.76
N SER A 112 10.05 -15.14 -17.82
CA SER A 112 9.40 -15.44 -16.55
C SER A 112 8.52 -14.26 -16.15
N ASP A 113 7.40 -14.60 -15.51
CA ASP A 113 6.19 -13.79 -15.27
C ASP A 113 6.41 -12.65 -14.25
N GLU A 114 7.42 -11.81 -14.46
CA GLU A 114 7.61 -10.55 -13.77
C GLU A 114 6.93 -9.43 -14.57
N THR A 115 5.92 -8.80 -13.96
CA THR A 115 5.19 -7.70 -14.59
C THR A 115 6.15 -6.57 -14.97
N VAL A 116 6.42 -6.43 -16.26
CA VAL A 116 7.25 -5.32 -16.77
C VAL A 116 6.61 -3.99 -16.34
N HIS A 117 7.30 -3.28 -15.45
CA HIS A 117 6.88 -1.97 -14.98
C HIS A 117 7.57 -0.90 -15.84
N PHE A 118 6.78 -0.14 -16.60
CA PHE A 118 7.30 0.97 -17.41
C PHE A 118 6.90 2.29 -16.77
N ARG A 119 7.84 3.22 -16.59
CA ARG A 119 7.52 4.63 -16.38
C ARG A 119 7.27 5.29 -17.75
N LEU A 120 6.48 6.36 -17.79
CA LEU A 120 6.18 7.07 -19.04
C LEU A 120 7.47 7.55 -19.73
N THR A 121 8.43 8.08 -18.97
CA THR A 121 9.73 8.50 -19.50
C THR A 121 10.50 7.38 -20.18
N ASP A 122 10.43 6.15 -19.64
CA ASP A 122 11.20 5.01 -20.15
C ASP A 122 10.61 4.60 -21.50
N LEU A 123 9.28 4.65 -21.60
CA LEU A 123 8.58 4.40 -22.85
C LEU A 123 8.83 5.49 -23.88
N CYS A 124 8.85 6.77 -23.49
CA CYS A 124 9.25 7.87 -24.37
C CYS A 124 10.67 7.69 -24.89
N GLN A 125 11.63 7.35 -24.01
CA GLN A 125 13.01 7.09 -24.44
C GLN A 125 13.09 5.93 -25.44
N LYS A 126 12.42 4.80 -25.16
CA LYS A 126 12.46 3.61 -26.02
C LYS A 126 11.74 3.83 -27.36
N VAL A 127 10.55 4.43 -27.33
CA VAL A 127 9.68 4.54 -28.51
C VAL A 127 9.98 5.81 -29.27
N LEU A 128 10.11 6.96 -28.62
CA LEU A 128 10.30 8.27 -29.26
C LEU A 128 11.78 8.65 -29.39
N GLY A 129 12.70 7.99 -28.68
CA GLY A 129 14.13 8.29 -28.68
C GLY A 129 14.55 9.39 -27.70
N GLN A 130 13.61 9.95 -26.95
CA GLN A 130 13.86 11.03 -25.98
C GLN A 130 13.05 10.79 -24.70
N ALA A 131 13.74 10.86 -23.56
CA ALA A 131 13.13 10.85 -22.24
C ALA A 131 12.39 12.16 -21.96
N LEU A 132 11.38 12.11 -21.09
CA LEU A 132 10.74 13.31 -20.57
C LEU A 132 11.66 13.93 -19.50
N ASP A 133 11.83 15.25 -19.56
CA ASP A 133 12.44 16.01 -18.47
C ASP A 133 11.56 15.88 -17.23
N LYS A 134 12.13 15.49 -16.08
CA LYS A 134 11.40 15.26 -14.82
C LYS A 134 11.65 16.31 -13.75
N THR A 135 12.38 17.36 -14.06
CA THR A 135 12.76 18.40 -13.10
C THR A 135 11.56 19.00 -12.36
N GLU A 136 10.42 19.15 -13.03
CA GLU A 136 9.19 19.73 -12.45
C GLU A 136 8.19 18.68 -11.90
N GLN A 137 8.55 17.39 -11.88
CA GLN A 137 7.65 16.32 -11.41
C GLN A 137 7.18 16.54 -9.96
N ILE A 138 8.10 16.95 -9.08
CA ILE A 138 7.85 17.24 -7.66
C ILE A 138 7.66 18.74 -7.38
N GLY A 139 7.43 19.55 -8.41
CA GLY A 139 7.20 20.98 -8.25
C GLY A 139 5.95 21.28 -7.43
N ASN A 140 5.90 22.45 -6.79
CA ASN A 140 4.68 22.90 -6.11
C ASN A 140 3.62 23.29 -7.17
N TRP A 141 2.74 22.34 -7.49
CA TRP A 141 1.65 22.51 -8.46
C TRP A 141 0.47 23.33 -7.94
N ALA A 142 0.44 23.68 -6.66
CA ALA A 142 -0.59 24.53 -6.07
C ALA A 142 -0.29 26.03 -6.21
N MET A 143 0.99 26.39 -6.37
CA MET A 143 1.40 27.79 -6.52
C MET A 143 0.86 28.43 -7.79
N ARG A 144 0.42 29.70 -7.69
CA ARG A 144 -0.02 30.52 -8.82
C ARG A 144 0.72 31.86 -8.84
N PRO A 145 1.15 32.35 -10.04
CA PRO A 145 1.04 31.69 -11.34
C PRO A 145 2.01 30.49 -11.48
N LEU A 146 1.67 29.53 -12.36
CA LEU A 146 2.59 28.44 -12.69
C LEU A 146 3.83 28.96 -13.43
N ARG A 147 5.00 28.39 -13.14
CA ARG A 147 6.23 28.71 -13.88
C ARG A 147 6.15 28.21 -15.32
N ARG A 148 6.91 28.86 -16.21
CA ARG A 148 7.01 28.45 -17.63
C ARG A 148 7.46 27.00 -17.80
N GLU A 149 8.41 26.54 -16.97
CA GLU A 149 8.89 25.16 -17.02
C GLU A 149 7.86 24.15 -16.50
N GLN A 150 7.07 24.49 -15.46
CA GLN A 150 5.94 23.67 -15.00
C GLN A 150 4.88 23.51 -16.11
N MET A 151 4.51 24.61 -16.77
CA MET A 151 3.56 24.56 -17.90
C MET A 151 4.09 23.70 -19.04
N LYS A 152 5.38 23.85 -19.39
CA LYS A 152 6.02 23.06 -20.44
C LYS A 152 6.06 21.57 -20.09
N TYR A 153 6.41 21.23 -18.85
CA TYR A 153 6.41 19.86 -18.35
C TYR A 153 5.02 19.23 -18.42
N ALA A 154 4.00 19.88 -17.85
CA ALA A 154 2.62 19.38 -17.84
C ALA A 154 2.07 19.19 -19.27
N ALA A 155 2.36 20.13 -20.18
CA ALA A 155 1.98 20.00 -21.57
C ALA A 155 2.67 18.81 -22.25
N MET A 156 3.97 18.61 -22.01
CA MET A 156 4.73 17.52 -22.62
C MET A 156 4.31 16.14 -22.09
N ASP A 157 3.99 16.04 -20.80
CA ASP A 157 3.57 14.80 -20.13
C ASP A 157 2.26 14.25 -20.73
N GLY A 158 1.33 15.14 -21.10
CA GLY A 158 0.12 14.77 -21.85
C GLY A 158 0.36 14.59 -23.37
N TYR A 159 1.10 15.50 -24.01
CA TYR A 159 1.28 15.50 -25.47
C TYR A 159 2.07 14.29 -25.96
N CYS A 160 3.03 13.80 -25.18
CA CYS A 160 3.83 12.64 -25.55
C CYS A 160 2.99 11.38 -25.78
N LEU A 161 1.81 11.28 -25.16
CA LEU A 161 0.88 10.15 -25.31
C LEU A 161 0.34 10.04 -26.74
N LEU A 162 0.11 11.17 -27.43
CA LEU A 162 -0.32 11.21 -28.83
C LEU A 162 0.75 10.59 -29.74
N ASN A 163 2.01 10.99 -29.54
CA ASN A 163 3.15 10.51 -30.31
C ASN A 163 3.43 9.02 -30.03
N LEU A 164 3.37 8.62 -28.76
CA LEU A 164 3.50 7.23 -28.36
C LEU A 164 2.42 6.37 -29.05
N TYR A 165 1.16 6.76 -28.93
CA TYR A 165 0.05 6.03 -29.54
C TYR A 165 0.24 5.86 -31.05
N ASN A 166 0.57 6.94 -31.76
CA ASN A 166 0.78 6.88 -33.21
C ASN A 166 1.96 5.99 -33.61
N LYS A 167 3.09 6.08 -32.89
CA LYS A 167 4.28 5.28 -33.22
C LYS A 167 4.09 3.80 -32.89
N LEU A 168 3.43 3.50 -31.76
CA LEU A 168 3.03 2.13 -31.41
C LEU A 168 2.06 1.55 -32.45
N LYS A 169 1.08 2.34 -32.90
CA LYS A 169 0.12 1.93 -33.94
C LYS A 169 0.80 1.57 -35.25
N ILE A 170 1.62 2.49 -35.77
CA ILE A 170 2.34 2.30 -37.04
C ILE A 170 3.18 1.03 -36.97
N ARG A 171 3.92 0.83 -35.87
CA ARG A 171 4.75 -0.36 -35.67
C ARG A 171 3.93 -1.65 -35.60
N ALA A 172 2.83 -1.64 -34.85
CA ALA A 172 1.95 -2.80 -34.74
C ALA A 172 1.34 -3.19 -36.09
N GLU A 173 0.79 -2.23 -36.83
CA GLU A 173 0.10 -2.49 -38.09
C GLU A 173 1.08 -2.78 -39.25
N ARG A 174 2.18 -2.02 -39.35
CA ARG A 174 3.10 -2.12 -40.51
C ARG A 174 4.24 -3.11 -40.30
N ASP A 175 4.88 -3.08 -39.14
CA ASP A 175 6.10 -3.86 -38.91
C ASP A 175 5.76 -5.31 -38.50
N TYR A 176 4.65 -5.50 -37.78
CA TYR A 176 4.26 -6.80 -37.23
C TYR A 176 2.89 -7.31 -37.68
N ASN A 177 2.16 -6.55 -38.51
CA ASN A 177 0.83 -6.92 -39.02
C ASN A 177 -0.16 -7.37 -37.93
N MET A 178 -0.12 -6.70 -36.77
CA MET A 178 -0.96 -7.00 -35.61
C MET A 178 -2.33 -6.32 -35.73
N ASP A 179 -3.37 -6.95 -35.17
CA ASP A 179 -4.71 -6.36 -35.09
C ASP A 179 -4.75 -5.26 -34.02
N TRP A 180 -4.46 -4.03 -34.45
CA TRP A 180 -4.48 -2.84 -33.58
C TRP A 180 -5.85 -2.62 -32.92
N THR A 181 -6.93 -2.90 -33.64
CA THR A 181 -8.30 -2.67 -33.14
C THR A 181 -8.60 -3.59 -31.97
N LYS A 182 -8.15 -4.84 -32.02
CA LYS A 182 -8.23 -5.78 -30.90
C LYS A 182 -7.48 -5.23 -29.67
N HIS A 183 -6.23 -4.81 -29.84
CA HIS A 183 -5.42 -4.28 -28.73
C HIS A 183 -6.03 -3.01 -28.11
N CYS A 184 -6.59 -2.11 -28.93
CA CYS A 184 -7.30 -0.93 -28.43
C CYS A 184 -8.54 -1.29 -27.61
N LYS A 185 -9.34 -2.26 -28.05
CA LYS A 185 -10.54 -2.72 -27.31
C LYS A 185 -10.19 -3.35 -25.98
N GLU A 186 -9.15 -4.20 -25.93
CA GLU A 186 -8.67 -4.82 -24.68
C GLU A 186 -8.14 -3.80 -23.66
N CYS A 187 -7.69 -2.65 -24.15
CA CYS A 187 -7.08 -1.60 -23.33
C CYS A 187 -8.03 -0.43 -23.03
N ASP A 188 -9.25 -0.45 -23.58
CA ASP A 188 -10.31 0.49 -23.25
C ASP A 188 -10.84 0.17 -21.85
N ILE A 189 -10.56 1.06 -20.90
CA ILE A 189 -10.92 0.85 -19.50
C ILE A 189 -12.41 1.07 -19.24
N ALA A 190 -13.15 1.64 -20.20
CA ALA A 190 -14.59 1.85 -20.07
C ALA A 190 -15.41 0.60 -20.41
N GLN A 191 -14.88 -0.31 -21.23
CA GLN A 191 -15.56 -1.54 -21.66
C GLN A 191 -15.50 -2.67 -20.62
N ILE A 192 -14.94 -2.42 -19.43
CA ILE A 192 -14.86 -3.41 -18.34
C ILE A 192 -16.25 -3.72 -17.72
N LYS A 193 -17.31 -3.02 -18.14
CA LYS A 193 -18.70 -3.24 -17.73
C LYS A 193 -19.55 -3.89 -18.84
N SER A 194 -19.44 -5.21 -19.02
CA SER A 194 -20.52 -6.10 -19.55
C SER A 194 -19.97 -7.50 -19.82
N GLY A 195 -19.95 -8.37 -18.82
CA GLY A 195 -19.57 -9.78 -19.04
C GLY A 195 -18.89 -10.48 -17.87
N GLU A 196 -19.27 -10.22 -16.62
CA GLU A 196 -18.88 -11.09 -15.51
C GLU A 196 -19.88 -12.24 -15.34
N ASN A 197 -19.94 -13.13 -16.34
CA ASN A 197 -20.37 -14.51 -16.16
C ASN A 197 -19.66 -15.40 -17.19
N LYS A 198 -18.73 -16.22 -16.67
CA LYS A 198 -18.11 -17.41 -17.28
C LYS A 198 -17.19 -17.21 -18.50
N VAL A 199 -15.97 -16.73 -18.26
CA VAL A 199 -14.74 -17.42 -18.71
C VAL A 199 -13.74 -17.36 -17.55
N GLU A 200 -13.07 -18.47 -17.33
CA GLU A 200 -12.31 -18.84 -16.14
C GLU A 200 -11.39 -17.74 -15.61
N LYS A 201 -11.61 -17.39 -14.33
CA LYS A 201 -10.73 -16.57 -13.51
C LYS A 201 -9.34 -17.25 -13.43
N ARG A 202 -8.45 -16.94 -14.36
CA ARG A 202 -7.06 -16.66 -13.99
C ARG A 202 -7.08 -15.34 -13.22
N THR A 203 -7.45 -15.44 -11.95
CA THR A 203 -7.20 -14.40 -10.96
C THR A 203 -5.73 -14.03 -11.07
N LYS A 204 -5.43 -12.86 -11.66
CA LYS A 204 -4.35 -12.03 -11.13
C LYS A 204 -4.64 -11.95 -9.64
N LYS A 205 -3.83 -12.62 -8.84
CA LYS A 205 -3.92 -12.63 -7.37
C LYS A 205 -3.88 -11.16 -6.93
N LYS A 206 -5.07 -10.56 -6.75
CA LYS A 206 -5.29 -9.67 -5.61
C LYS A 206 -4.72 -10.44 -4.43
N GLY A 207 -3.75 -9.86 -3.70
CA GLY A 207 -3.19 -10.50 -2.50
C GLY A 207 -4.32 -11.13 -1.71
N ALA A 208 -4.20 -12.44 -1.45
CA ALA A 208 -5.26 -13.20 -0.80
C ALA A 208 -5.71 -12.42 0.45
N LYS A 209 -6.99 -12.03 0.47
CA LYS A 209 -7.62 -11.33 1.58
C LYS A 209 -7.42 -12.20 2.82
N PHE A 210 -6.66 -11.70 3.80
CA PHE A 210 -6.41 -12.39 5.07
C PHE A 210 -7.73 -12.53 5.83
N ASP A 211 -8.35 -13.69 5.88
CA ASP A 211 -9.67 -13.87 6.49
C ASP A 211 -9.56 -14.03 8.02
N GLU A 212 -10.13 -13.08 8.76
CA GLU A 212 -10.08 -13.07 10.23
C GLU A 212 -10.79 -14.28 10.84
N LYS A 213 -11.90 -14.74 10.25
CA LYS A 213 -12.60 -15.94 10.73
C LYS A 213 -11.78 -17.20 10.47
N GLU A 214 -11.10 -17.27 9.33
CA GLU A 214 -10.17 -18.38 9.04
C GLU A 214 -8.99 -18.35 10.01
N PHE A 215 -8.53 -17.17 10.41
CA PHE A 215 -7.43 -16.99 11.36
C PHE A 215 -7.82 -17.42 12.78
N GLU A 216 -8.99 -17.00 13.28
CA GLU A 216 -9.54 -17.48 14.56
C GLU A 216 -9.65 -19.01 14.59
N GLN A 217 -10.23 -19.60 13.53
CA GLN A 217 -10.32 -21.06 13.40
C GLN A 217 -8.94 -21.73 13.32
N MET A 218 -7.95 -21.06 12.73
CA MET A 218 -6.58 -21.57 12.68
C MET A 218 -5.96 -21.65 14.07
N ILE A 219 -6.18 -20.64 14.93
CA ILE A 219 -5.71 -20.64 16.32
C ILE A 219 -6.25 -21.86 17.07
N GLU A 220 -7.56 -22.15 16.93
CA GLU A 220 -8.19 -23.34 17.52
C GLU A 220 -7.57 -24.64 17.01
N ARG A 221 -7.35 -24.76 15.69
CA ARG A 221 -6.72 -25.94 15.07
C ARG A 221 -5.27 -26.15 15.48
N VAL A 222 -4.51 -25.07 15.69
CA VAL A 222 -3.13 -25.13 16.19
C VAL A 222 -3.14 -25.61 17.63
N ASN A 223 -3.90 -24.94 18.50
CA ASN A 223 -3.91 -25.22 19.93
C ASN A 223 -4.44 -26.62 20.27
N SER A 224 -5.46 -27.09 19.55
CA SER A 224 -6.01 -28.45 19.70
C SER A 224 -5.08 -29.55 19.18
N GLY A 225 -4.24 -29.23 18.19
CA GLY A 225 -3.27 -30.16 17.61
C GLY A 225 -2.01 -30.38 18.46
N LEU A 226 -1.83 -29.63 19.56
CA LEU A 226 -0.67 -29.77 20.44
C LEU A 226 -0.81 -31.01 21.33
N ASN A 227 0.11 -31.96 21.18
CA ASN A 227 0.16 -33.14 22.05
C ASN A 227 0.54 -32.76 23.49
N ASN A 228 -0.20 -33.28 24.48
CA ASN A 228 0.04 -33.02 25.91
C ASN A 228 1.41 -33.50 26.41
N SER A 229 2.11 -34.36 25.68
CA SER A 229 3.43 -34.89 26.04
C SER A 229 4.61 -34.01 25.56
N GLN A 230 4.38 -32.98 24.74
CA GLN A 230 5.44 -32.09 24.23
C GLN A 230 5.42 -30.73 24.95
N VAL A 231 6.61 -30.14 25.15
CA VAL A 231 6.75 -28.81 25.76
C VAL A 231 6.16 -27.75 24.82
N LYS A 232 5.07 -27.11 25.26
CA LYS A 232 4.41 -26.01 24.55
C LYS A 232 5.26 -24.75 24.66
N ARG A 233 5.56 -24.11 23.53
CA ARG A 233 6.31 -22.84 23.50
C ARG A 233 5.35 -21.66 23.37
N LYS A 234 5.68 -20.50 23.95
CA LYS A 234 4.96 -19.25 23.67
C LYS A 234 5.58 -18.56 22.44
N PRO A 235 4.81 -17.75 21.70
CA PRO A 235 5.32 -17.03 20.53
C PRO A 235 6.55 -16.16 20.83
N LYS A 236 6.57 -15.52 21.99
CA LYS A 236 7.70 -14.69 22.45
C LYS A 236 9.02 -15.45 22.63
N ASP A 237 8.97 -16.77 22.76
CA ASP A 237 10.14 -17.64 22.93
C ASP A 237 10.76 -18.05 21.59
N LEU A 238 10.10 -17.73 20.46
CA LEU A 238 10.57 -18.04 19.12
C LEU A 238 11.11 -16.77 18.43
N LYS A 239 12.33 -16.89 17.91
CA LYS A 239 12.98 -15.86 17.10
C LYS A 239 13.20 -16.36 15.68
N VAL A 240 12.79 -15.57 14.69
CA VAL A 240 12.91 -15.93 13.27
C VAL A 240 13.48 -14.79 12.42
N ILE A 241 14.06 -15.14 11.27
CA ILE A 241 14.42 -14.24 10.15
C ILE A 241 13.67 -14.76 8.92
N VAL A 242 13.06 -13.85 8.17
CA VAL A 242 12.45 -14.17 6.86
C VAL A 242 13.22 -13.44 5.76
N ASP A 243 13.29 -14.03 4.57
CA ASP A 243 13.89 -13.40 3.39
C ASP A 243 12.90 -12.50 2.61
N SER A 244 13.41 -11.85 1.57
CA SER A 244 12.68 -10.93 0.71
C SER A 244 11.46 -11.53 0.01
N MET A 245 11.40 -12.85 -0.17
CA MET A 245 10.29 -13.52 -0.84
C MET A 245 9.06 -13.65 0.07
N ILE A 246 9.25 -13.63 1.38
CA ILE A 246 8.21 -13.93 2.37
C ILE A 246 8.10 -12.87 3.48
N LEU A 247 8.49 -11.62 3.19
CA LEU A 247 8.36 -10.49 4.13
C LEU A 247 6.92 -10.29 4.62
N GLY A 248 5.93 -10.51 3.74
CA GLY A 248 4.52 -10.45 4.10
C GLY A 248 4.13 -11.47 5.18
N LEU A 249 4.64 -12.70 5.06
CA LEU A 249 4.49 -13.73 6.10
C LEU A 249 5.17 -13.30 7.39
N GLY A 250 6.39 -12.74 7.30
CA GLY A 250 7.09 -12.22 8.48
C GLY A 250 6.29 -11.17 9.26
N LYS A 251 5.60 -10.25 8.57
CA LYS A 251 4.71 -9.27 9.21
C LYS A 251 3.57 -9.96 9.98
N HIS A 252 2.99 -11.04 9.46
CA HIS A 252 1.96 -11.80 10.16
C HIS A 252 2.52 -12.67 11.29
N LEU A 253 3.76 -13.14 11.22
CA LEU A 253 4.42 -13.80 12.36
C LEU A 253 4.62 -12.82 13.52
N ARG A 254 4.98 -11.55 13.22
CA ARG A 254 4.99 -10.47 14.23
C ARG A 254 3.61 -10.25 14.84
N ARG A 255 2.54 -10.26 14.04
CA ARG A 255 1.15 -10.19 14.55
C ARG A 255 0.88 -11.30 15.58
N CYS A 256 1.45 -12.49 15.40
CA CYS A 256 1.32 -13.61 16.34
C CYS A 256 2.27 -13.53 17.55
N GLY A 257 3.01 -12.42 17.74
CA GLY A 257 3.94 -12.22 18.84
C GLY A 257 5.36 -12.73 18.62
N ILE A 258 5.64 -13.37 17.48
CA ILE A 258 6.95 -13.96 17.18
C ILE A 258 7.94 -12.86 16.81
N ASP A 259 9.09 -12.85 17.49
CA ASP A 259 10.20 -11.94 17.16
C ASP A 259 10.74 -12.28 15.75
N THR A 260 10.46 -11.41 14.78
CA THR A 260 10.73 -11.68 13.36
C THR A 260 11.55 -10.55 12.73
N ILE A 261 12.74 -10.87 12.25
CA ILE A 261 13.53 -9.96 11.41
C ILE A 261 13.07 -10.11 9.96
N LEU A 262 12.79 -8.98 9.31
CA LEU A 262 12.47 -8.90 7.89
C LEU A 262 13.77 -8.58 7.14
N ALA A 263 14.37 -9.57 6.48
CA ALA A 263 15.64 -9.37 5.78
C ALA A 263 15.41 -9.17 4.28
N GLU A 264 15.60 -7.95 3.80
CA GLU A 264 15.40 -7.58 2.40
C GLU A 264 16.53 -8.05 1.49
N THR A 265 17.73 -8.23 2.05
CA THR A 265 18.89 -8.71 1.32
C THR A 265 19.43 -9.99 1.96
N ARG A 266 20.04 -10.83 1.12
CA ARG A 266 20.68 -12.07 1.57
C ARG A 266 21.84 -11.78 2.54
N SER A 267 22.63 -10.74 2.28
CA SER A 267 23.76 -10.36 3.11
C SER A 267 23.31 -10.00 4.53
N TYR A 268 22.25 -9.18 4.64
CA TYR A 268 21.70 -8.81 5.93
C TYR A 268 21.09 -10.01 6.68
N LEU A 269 20.43 -10.94 5.96
CA LEU A 269 19.92 -12.19 6.54
C LEU A 269 21.05 -13.00 7.19
N ILE A 270 22.18 -13.16 6.48
CA ILE A 270 23.34 -13.92 6.96
C ILE A 270 23.97 -13.22 8.17
N GLU A 271 24.16 -11.90 8.10
CA GLU A 271 24.68 -11.09 9.20
C GLU A 271 23.82 -11.21 10.48
N CYS A 272 22.49 -11.16 10.35
CA CYS A 272 21.58 -11.37 11.48
C CYS A 272 21.66 -12.81 12.02
N ALA A 273 21.76 -13.81 11.14
CA ALA A 273 21.86 -15.21 11.53
C ALA A 273 23.19 -15.55 12.23
N GLU A 274 24.26 -14.85 11.87
CA GLU A 274 25.57 -14.88 12.52
C GLU A 274 25.52 -14.29 13.93
N ARG A 275 24.92 -13.11 14.08
CA ARG A 275 24.82 -12.40 15.36
C ARG A 275 23.96 -13.12 16.39
N ASP A 276 22.89 -13.77 15.96
CA ASP A 276 21.97 -14.49 16.84
C ASP A 276 21.85 -15.98 16.43
N PRO A 277 22.70 -16.87 17.00
CA PRO A 277 22.67 -18.29 16.71
C PRO A 277 21.37 -19.01 17.08
N ASN A 278 20.54 -18.40 17.93
CA ASN A 278 19.28 -18.98 18.39
C ASN A 278 18.10 -18.65 17.46
N ARG A 279 18.33 -17.81 16.44
CA ARG A 279 17.29 -17.38 15.51
C ARG A 279 17.14 -18.35 14.34
N TYR A 280 15.92 -18.79 14.05
CA TYR A 280 15.62 -19.65 12.90
C TYR A 280 15.47 -18.82 11.62
N ILE A 281 15.85 -19.38 10.48
CA ILE A 281 15.64 -18.77 9.16
C ILE A 281 14.47 -19.48 8.51
N ILE A 282 13.46 -18.71 8.13
CA ILE A 282 12.29 -19.19 7.38
C ILE A 282 12.46 -18.68 5.95
N THR A 283 12.34 -19.58 4.98
CA THR A 283 12.56 -19.29 3.55
C THR A 283 11.79 -20.31 2.69
N CYS A 284 11.77 -20.11 1.38
CA CYS A 284 11.11 -21.03 0.43
C CYS A 284 11.90 -21.15 -0.88
N GLY A 285 11.59 -22.20 -1.66
CA GLY A 285 12.15 -22.40 -2.99
C GLY A 285 13.67 -22.56 -3.01
N LYS A 286 14.33 -22.04 -4.07
CA LYS A 286 15.76 -22.23 -4.33
C LYS A 286 16.67 -21.61 -3.25
N ALA A 287 16.18 -20.60 -2.53
CA ALA A 287 16.92 -19.95 -1.45
C ALA A 287 17.26 -20.91 -0.30
N VAL A 288 16.44 -21.95 -0.09
CA VAL A 288 16.68 -22.99 0.93
C VAL A 288 18.00 -23.73 0.67
N ASP A 289 18.23 -24.15 -0.57
CA ASP A 289 19.42 -24.94 -0.95
C ASP A 289 20.69 -24.08 -0.96
N GLU A 290 20.57 -22.81 -1.31
CA GLU A 290 21.66 -21.85 -1.20
C GLU A 290 22.06 -21.59 0.24
N LEU A 291 21.09 -21.33 1.11
CA LEU A 291 21.34 -21.11 2.55
C LEU A 291 21.94 -22.35 3.19
N ARG A 292 21.47 -23.56 2.87
CA ARG A 292 22.03 -24.81 3.39
C ARG A 292 23.46 -25.11 2.89
N ARG A 293 23.86 -24.53 1.74
CA ARG A 293 25.25 -24.61 1.25
C ARG A 293 26.16 -23.57 1.90
N HIS A 294 25.61 -22.52 2.49
CA HIS A 294 26.39 -21.50 3.17
C HIS A 294 27.19 -22.09 4.33
N ARG A 295 28.47 -21.72 4.45
CA ARG A 295 29.43 -22.29 5.41
C ARG A 295 28.90 -22.33 6.85
N LEU A 296 28.17 -21.30 7.26
CA LEU A 296 27.67 -21.14 8.64
C LEU A 296 26.36 -21.86 8.94
N LEU A 297 25.56 -22.13 7.91
CA LEU A 297 24.23 -22.71 8.05
C LEU A 297 24.22 -24.19 7.66
N ARG A 298 25.25 -24.65 6.94
CA ARG A 298 25.44 -26.05 6.56
C ARG A 298 25.46 -26.95 7.79
N GLY A 299 24.61 -27.97 7.78
CA GLY A 299 24.48 -28.93 8.87
C GLY A 299 23.65 -28.44 10.07
N THR A 300 23.21 -27.18 10.08
CA THR A 300 22.32 -26.66 11.12
C THR A 300 20.87 -27.06 10.86
N HIS A 301 20.06 -27.18 11.91
CA HIS A 301 18.60 -27.34 11.82
C HIS A 301 17.87 -25.99 11.91
N ARG A 302 18.57 -24.89 11.60
CA ARG A 302 18.05 -23.52 11.75
C ARG A 302 17.25 -23.04 10.53
N VAL A 303 17.37 -23.70 9.38
CA VAL A 303 16.70 -23.30 8.14
C VAL A 303 15.42 -24.12 7.94
N LEU A 304 14.27 -23.48 8.17
CA LEU A 304 12.95 -24.04 7.93
C LEU A 304 12.46 -23.63 6.52
N SER A 305 12.18 -24.63 5.69
CA SER A 305 11.55 -24.43 4.38
C SER A 305 10.04 -24.44 4.55
N ILE A 306 9.35 -23.40 4.09
CA ILE A 306 7.89 -23.40 4.03
C ILE A 306 7.41 -23.99 2.70
N PRO A 307 6.35 -24.81 2.70
CA PRO A 307 5.75 -25.32 1.47
C PRO A 307 5.19 -24.16 0.63
N THR A 308 5.62 -24.07 -0.64
CA THR A 308 5.12 -23.09 -1.62
C THR A 308 4.29 -23.73 -2.73
N ALA A 309 3.57 -24.82 -2.41
CA ALA A 309 2.64 -25.43 -3.36
C ALA A 309 1.65 -24.37 -3.90
N GLN A 310 1.24 -24.54 -5.16
CA GLN A 310 0.25 -23.66 -5.77
C GLN A 310 -1.02 -23.64 -4.89
N ASN A 311 -1.37 -22.46 -4.37
CA ASN A 311 -2.59 -22.14 -3.60
C ASN A 311 -2.56 -22.27 -2.07
N ILE A 312 -1.41 -22.36 -1.40
CA ILE A 312 -1.38 -22.27 0.07
C ILE A 312 -1.68 -20.82 0.52
N SER A 313 -2.64 -20.66 1.45
CA SER A 313 -3.01 -19.36 2.03
C SER A 313 -1.95 -18.87 3.03
N ILE A 314 -1.90 -17.56 3.29
CA ILE A 314 -0.99 -16.99 4.30
C ILE A 314 -1.27 -17.57 5.70
N ILE A 315 -2.54 -17.84 6.00
CA ILE A 315 -2.98 -18.41 7.28
C ILE A 315 -2.48 -19.85 7.40
N GLN A 316 -2.53 -20.64 6.33
CA GLN A 316 -1.95 -21.98 6.29
C GLN A 316 -0.42 -21.98 6.45
N GLN A 317 0.28 -20.97 5.92
CA GLN A 317 1.72 -20.82 6.13
C GLN A 317 2.05 -20.50 7.60
N ILE A 318 1.25 -19.64 8.24
CA ILE A 318 1.37 -19.37 9.69
C ILE A 318 1.10 -20.65 10.48
N GLU A 319 0.00 -21.35 10.19
CA GLU A 319 -0.38 -22.61 10.84
C GLU A 319 0.76 -23.64 10.76
N PHE A 320 1.38 -23.78 9.59
CA PHE A 320 2.53 -24.66 9.40
C PHE A 320 3.68 -24.30 10.34
N ILE A 321 4.07 -23.03 10.40
CA ILE A 321 5.19 -22.57 11.25
C ILE A 321 4.86 -22.81 12.74
N LEU A 322 3.67 -22.43 13.19
CA LEU A 322 3.26 -22.60 14.60
C LEU A 322 3.29 -24.07 15.01
N ARG A 323 2.81 -24.98 14.16
CA ARG A 323 2.85 -26.43 14.41
C ARG A 323 4.28 -26.98 14.43
N GLN A 324 5.14 -26.55 13.50
CA GLN A 324 6.54 -27.01 13.45
C GLN A 324 7.32 -26.66 14.73
N PHE A 325 7.00 -25.52 15.36
CA PHE A 325 7.64 -25.08 16.59
C PHE A 325 6.85 -25.41 17.87
N ASN A 326 5.75 -26.16 17.77
CA ASN A 326 4.88 -26.52 18.89
C ASN A 326 4.43 -25.29 19.72
N ILE A 327 4.00 -24.24 19.02
CA ILE A 327 3.59 -22.96 19.62
C ILE A 327 2.13 -23.02 20.06
N TYR A 328 1.87 -22.64 21.31
CA TYR A 328 0.51 -22.34 21.79
C TYR A 328 0.25 -20.85 21.60
N LEU A 329 -0.83 -20.50 20.89
CA LEU A 329 -1.16 -19.13 20.54
C LEU A 329 -2.43 -18.68 21.29
N SER A 330 -2.30 -17.72 22.19
CA SER A 330 -3.43 -17.12 22.93
C SER A 330 -3.84 -15.78 22.33
N ASN A 331 -5.01 -15.26 22.72
CA ASN A 331 -5.46 -13.93 22.28
C ASN A 331 -4.50 -12.83 22.73
N ASP A 332 -3.87 -12.97 23.91
CA ASP A 332 -2.89 -12.01 24.44
C ASP A 332 -1.60 -11.95 23.60
N ASP A 333 -1.32 -12.99 22.80
CA ASP A 333 -0.16 -13.01 21.91
C ASP A 333 -0.44 -12.25 20.60
N ILE A 334 -1.72 -12.06 20.22
CA ILE A 334 -2.10 -11.33 19.02
C ILE A 334 -1.85 -9.84 19.24
N PHE A 335 -1.15 -9.21 18.30
CA PHE A 335 -0.66 -7.82 18.42
C PHE A 335 0.25 -7.57 19.63
N SER A 336 0.79 -8.61 20.28
CA SER A 336 1.84 -8.46 21.29
C SER A 336 3.17 -7.96 20.70
N ARG A 337 3.29 -7.90 19.37
CA ARG A 337 4.44 -7.34 18.65
C ARG A 337 4.04 -6.56 17.41
N CYS A 338 4.71 -5.43 17.22
CA CYS A 338 4.49 -4.49 16.13
C CYS A 338 4.89 -5.09 14.79
N MET A 339 3.92 -5.18 13.88
CA MET A 339 4.14 -5.70 12.53
C MET A 339 5.14 -4.86 11.72
N LYS A 340 5.23 -3.55 12.02
CA LYS A 340 6.19 -2.62 11.37
C LYS A 340 7.60 -2.72 11.96
N CYS A 341 7.80 -2.40 13.24
CA CYS A 341 9.14 -2.25 13.82
C CYS A 341 9.59 -3.43 14.69
N ASN A 342 8.78 -4.50 14.83
CA ASN A 342 9.07 -5.66 15.67
C ASN A 342 9.12 -5.37 17.18
N SER A 343 8.82 -4.17 17.66
CA SER A 343 8.77 -3.86 19.11
C SER A 343 7.56 -4.53 19.79
N ASN A 344 7.68 -4.88 21.06
CA ASN A 344 6.58 -5.34 21.93
C ASN A 344 6.08 -4.26 22.90
N SER A 345 6.57 -3.02 22.78
CA SER A 345 6.13 -1.88 23.58
C SER A 345 4.84 -1.31 22.99
N PHE A 346 3.70 -1.65 23.59
CA PHE A 346 2.38 -1.17 23.20
C PHE A 346 1.68 -0.49 24.36
N VAL A 347 1.01 0.61 24.05
CA VAL A 347 -0.02 1.21 24.89
C VAL A 347 -1.37 0.75 24.35
N VAL A 348 -2.22 0.19 25.22
CA VAL A 348 -3.57 -0.25 24.83
C VAL A 348 -4.57 0.81 25.25
N ALA A 349 -5.19 1.45 24.26
CA ALA A 349 -6.06 2.59 24.47
C ALA A 349 -7.49 2.35 23.94
N PRO A 350 -8.51 2.81 24.66
CA PRO A 350 -9.90 2.66 24.26
C PRO A 350 -10.27 3.66 23.15
N SER A 351 -11.29 3.31 22.37
CA SER A 351 -11.74 4.09 21.20
C SER A 351 -11.92 5.58 21.45
N PRO A 352 -12.57 6.04 22.55
CA PRO A 352 -12.77 7.46 22.77
C PRO A 352 -11.48 8.27 22.93
N VAL A 353 -10.41 7.66 23.45
CA VAL A 353 -9.09 8.33 23.60
C VAL A 353 -8.48 8.63 22.24
N LEU A 354 -8.47 7.65 21.34
CA LEU A 354 -7.93 7.83 19.99
C LEU A 354 -8.86 8.62 19.08
N GLU A 355 -10.18 8.54 19.29
CA GLU A 355 -11.15 9.41 18.63
C GLU A 355 -10.86 10.88 18.98
N ALA A 356 -10.67 11.19 20.27
CA ALA A 356 -10.33 12.54 20.70
C ALA A 356 -8.97 13.01 20.16
N MET A 357 -7.95 12.15 20.17
CA MET A 357 -6.64 12.45 19.58
C MET A 357 -6.74 12.77 18.09
N TYR A 358 -7.53 12.00 17.33
CA TYR A 358 -7.78 12.27 15.92
C TYR A 358 -8.47 13.63 15.72
N GLN A 359 -9.47 13.95 16.54
CA GLN A 359 -10.21 15.20 16.43
C GLN A 359 -9.34 16.41 16.77
N ALA A 360 -8.51 16.31 17.81
CA ALA A 360 -7.60 17.37 18.24
C ALA A 360 -6.47 17.65 17.23
N ASN A 361 -5.97 16.62 16.54
CA ASN A 361 -4.74 16.75 15.73
C ASN A 361 -4.96 16.67 14.21
N ILE A 362 -6.09 16.11 13.76
CA ILE A 362 -6.39 15.95 12.32
C ILE A 362 -7.52 16.87 11.91
N VAL A 363 -8.61 16.92 12.69
CA VAL A 363 -9.78 17.74 12.37
C VAL A 363 -9.55 19.19 12.77
N ALA A 364 -9.13 19.46 14.01
CA ALA A 364 -8.90 20.84 14.47
C ALA A 364 -7.73 21.54 13.74
N SER A 365 -6.77 20.77 13.20
CA SER A 365 -5.66 21.28 12.39
C SER A 365 -6.02 21.45 10.91
N ASN A 366 -7.24 21.11 10.49
CA ASN A 366 -7.71 21.28 9.13
C ASN A 366 -8.20 22.73 8.89
N PRO A 367 -7.49 23.55 8.12
CA PRO A 367 -7.88 24.95 7.87
C PRO A 367 -9.15 25.11 7.01
N PHE A 368 -9.75 23.99 6.56
CA PHE A 368 -10.94 23.96 5.70
C PHE A 368 -12.20 23.40 6.39
N SER A 369 -12.15 23.06 7.68
CA SER A 369 -13.34 22.65 8.44
C SER A 369 -13.87 23.79 9.30
N ASP A 370 -15.11 24.22 9.04
CA ASP A 370 -15.86 25.15 9.90
C ASP A 370 -16.34 24.49 11.22
N GLU A 371 -16.11 23.19 11.38
CA GLU A 371 -16.41 22.45 12.60
C GLU A 371 -15.30 22.67 13.64
N ALA A 372 -15.54 23.56 14.60
CA ALA A 372 -14.73 23.59 15.82
C ALA A 372 -14.80 22.23 16.50
N CYS A 373 -13.65 21.67 16.88
CA CYS A 373 -13.59 20.45 17.68
C CYS A 373 -14.46 20.63 18.93
N ASP A 374 -15.55 19.85 19.04
CA ASP A 374 -16.44 19.88 20.20
C ASP A 374 -15.76 19.18 21.36
N VAL A 375 -14.81 19.90 21.97
CA VAL A 375 -14.01 19.45 23.11
C VAL A 375 -14.94 19.00 24.23
N ALA A 376 -16.09 19.64 24.45
CA ALA A 376 -17.04 19.26 25.49
C ALA A 376 -17.70 17.88 25.23
N LYS A 377 -18.06 17.57 23.98
CA LYS A 377 -18.62 16.28 23.57
C LYS A 377 -17.63 15.13 23.70
N TYR A 378 -16.40 15.31 23.19
CA TYR A 378 -15.36 14.29 23.38
C TYR A 378 -14.97 14.21 24.86
N ASN A 379 -15.06 15.36 25.56
CA ASN A 379 -15.00 15.44 27.01
C ASN A 379 -16.16 14.73 27.74
N GLY A 380 -17.26 14.41 27.08
CA GLY A 380 -18.26 13.49 27.63
C GLY A 380 -17.77 12.06 27.46
N LYS A 381 -17.46 11.70 26.22
CA LYS A 381 -17.14 10.33 25.82
C LYS A 381 -15.94 9.74 26.56
N MET A 382 -14.84 10.47 26.76
CA MET A 382 -13.70 9.86 27.47
C MET A 382 -13.94 9.74 28.99
N ARG A 383 -14.90 10.47 29.57
CA ARG A 383 -15.29 10.33 30.99
C ARG A 383 -16.06 9.02 31.22
N GLU A 384 -16.75 8.55 30.19
CA GLU A 384 -17.44 7.26 30.17
C GLU A 384 -16.46 6.06 30.02
N VAL A 385 -15.19 6.31 29.72
CA VAL A 385 -14.15 5.26 29.51
C VAL A 385 -13.68 4.62 30.83
N ALA A 386 -13.95 5.26 31.98
CA ALA A 386 -13.52 4.79 33.29
C ALA A 386 -14.20 3.47 33.74
N ASP A 387 -15.19 2.97 32.98
CA ASP A 387 -15.83 1.68 33.24
C ASP A 387 -15.07 0.53 32.55
N ALA A 388 -14.21 -0.14 33.31
CA ALA A 388 -13.34 -1.22 32.84
C ALA A 388 -14.10 -2.42 32.25
N GLU A 389 -15.38 -2.62 32.60
CA GLU A 389 -16.21 -3.71 32.05
C GLU A 389 -16.57 -3.48 30.58
N ILE A 390 -16.54 -2.22 30.11
CA ILE A 390 -16.92 -1.83 28.73
C ILE A 390 -15.73 -1.96 27.76
N HIS A 391 -14.49 -1.96 28.27
CA HIS A 391 -13.26 -1.88 27.47
C HIS A 391 -12.36 -3.11 27.63
N SER A 392 -12.96 -4.31 27.70
CA SER A 392 -12.22 -5.59 27.78
C SER A 392 -11.29 -5.72 29.00
N GLY A 393 -11.58 -5.02 30.10
CA GLY A 393 -10.78 -5.07 31.32
C GLY A 393 -9.55 -4.14 31.33
N TYR A 394 -9.40 -3.24 30.35
CA TYR A 394 -8.34 -2.25 30.35
C TYR A 394 -8.81 -0.94 31.00
N GLU A 395 -8.25 -0.63 32.16
CA GLU A 395 -8.48 0.65 32.84
C GLU A 395 -7.80 1.81 32.08
N CYS A 396 -8.46 2.96 32.10
CA CYS A 396 -7.89 4.20 31.58
C CYS A 396 -8.27 5.35 32.51
N ASN A 397 -7.26 6.10 32.96
CA ASN A 397 -7.42 7.26 33.81
C ASN A 397 -7.04 8.51 33.01
N LEU A 398 -7.83 9.58 33.16
CA LEU A 398 -7.61 10.83 32.44
C LEU A 398 -7.09 11.89 33.40
N GLU A 399 -5.99 12.53 33.04
CA GLU A 399 -5.50 13.73 33.72
C GLU A 399 -5.98 14.98 32.99
N VAL A 400 -6.55 15.91 33.76
CA VAL A 400 -7.15 17.15 33.26
C VAL A 400 -6.21 18.31 33.54
N SER A 401 -6.06 19.23 32.59
CA SER A 401 -5.35 20.50 32.84
C SER A 401 -6.09 21.36 33.86
N GLU A 402 -5.34 21.92 34.82
CA GLU A 402 -5.87 22.87 35.82
C GLU A 402 -6.25 24.23 35.20
N SER A 403 -5.71 24.60 34.03
CA SER A 403 -5.95 25.91 33.39
C SER A 403 -7.19 25.97 32.52
N ASP A 404 -7.49 24.91 31.74
CA ASP A 404 -8.45 24.96 30.63
C ASP A 404 -9.48 23.82 30.60
N HIS A 405 -9.43 22.89 31.56
CA HIS A 405 -10.34 21.72 31.65
C HIS A 405 -10.39 20.83 30.39
N SER A 406 -9.42 20.95 29.49
CA SER A 406 -9.13 20.00 28.41
C SER A 406 -8.30 18.83 28.95
N TRP A 407 -8.55 17.64 28.41
CA TRP A 407 -7.76 16.45 28.75
C TRP A 407 -6.51 16.42 27.91
N ILE A 408 -5.37 16.43 28.59
CA ILE A 408 -4.06 16.43 27.93
C ILE A 408 -3.54 15.00 27.85
N VAL A 409 -3.76 14.20 28.91
CA VAL A 409 -3.04 12.94 29.09
C VAL A 409 -4.00 11.81 29.49
N ALA A 410 -3.96 10.72 28.73
CA ALA A 410 -4.65 9.48 29.03
C ALA A 410 -3.65 8.42 29.51
N HIS A 411 -3.75 8.05 30.79
CA HIS A 411 -3.04 6.92 31.39
C HIS A 411 -3.77 5.65 31.01
N CYS A 412 -3.16 4.89 30.12
CA CYS A 412 -3.72 3.69 29.53
C CYS A 412 -2.92 2.45 29.99
N HIS A 413 -3.38 1.27 29.62
CA HIS A 413 -2.62 0.06 29.90
C HIS A 413 -1.27 0.09 29.18
N ASN A 414 -0.19 -0.17 29.93
CA ASN A 414 1.21 -0.17 29.49
C ASN A 414 1.76 1.17 28.96
N GLY A 415 1.14 2.30 29.31
CA GLY A 415 1.75 3.60 29.08
C GLY A 415 0.75 4.74 28.98
N VAL A 416 1.20 5.84 28.38
CA VAL A 416 0.51 7.11 28.41
C VAL A 416 0.34 7.65 26.99
N LEU A 417 -0.80 8.27 26.72
CA LEU A 417 -1.07 9.00 25.49
C LEU A 417 -1.27 10.48 25.81
N ASP A 418 -0.46 11.32 25.18
CA ASP A 418 -0.66 12.76 25.15
C ASP A 418 -1.55 13.09 23.94
N ILE A 419 -2.80 13.42 24.24
CA ILE A 419 -3.84 13.66 23.25
C ILE A 419 -3.59 14.98 22.52
N GLU A 420 -3.11 15.99 23.24
CA GLU A 420 -2.87 17.33 22.69
C GLU A 420 -1.71 17.34 21.71
N ASN A 421 -0.62 16.66 22.05
CA ASN A 421 0.59 16.62 21.22
C ASN A 421 0.67 15.41 20.29
N CYS A 422 -0.35 14.55 20.28
CA CYS A 422 -0.39 13.31 19.49
C CYS A 422 0.80 12.37 19.79
N LEU A 423 1.16 12.21 21.07
CA LEU A 423 2.32 11.42 21.48
C LEU A 423 1.92 10.16 22.27
N VAL A 424 2.71 9.10 22.14
CA VAL A 424 2.65 7.90 22.97
C VAL A 424 3.96 7.70 23.73
N VAL A 425 3.84 7.35 25.01
CA VAL A 425 4.96 6.91 25.86
C VAL A 425 4.61 5.54 26.41
N ALA A 426 5.19 4.49 25.84
CA ALA A 426 5.01 3.14 26.37
C ALA A 426 5.91 2.91 27.60
N LEU A 427 5.46 2.05 28.51
CA LEU A 427 6.24 1.67 29.69
C LEU A 427 7.59 1.07 29.25
N GLY A 428 8.68 1.61 29.79
CA GLY A 428 10.04 1.21 29.44
C GLY A 428 10.59 1.84 28.15
N CYS A 429 9.90 2.81 27.56
CA CYS A 429 10.43 3.67 26.51
C CYS A 429 10.74 5.07 27.07
N ASP A 430 11.97 5.53 26.88
CA ASP A 430 12.44 6.81 27.45
C ASP A 430 11.98 8.04 26.67
N MET A 431 11.56 7.86 25.42
CA MET A 431 11.21 8.95 24.51
C MET A 431 9.76 8.83 24.02
N PRO A 432 8.99 9.93 24.02
CA PRO A 432 7.70 9.97 23.37
C PRO A 432 7.84 9.81 21.86
N VAL A 433 6.85 9.15 21.26
CA VAL A 433 6.78 8.93 19.81
C VAL A 433 5.46 9.47 19.28
N GLU A 434 5.50 10.13 18.13
CA GLU A 434 4.30 10.61 17.44
C GLU A 434 3.40 9.44 17.01
N VAL A 435 2.13 9.50 17.41
CA VAL A 435 1.11 8.53 17.05
C VAL A 435 0.66 8.79 15.62
N LYS A 436 0.64 7.73 14.80
CA LYS A 436 0.21 7.79 13.39
C LYS A 436 -1.30 7.72 13.26
N ILE A 437 -1.97 8.63 13.97
CA ILE A 437 -3.42 8.67 14.12
C ILE A 437 -4.11 9.01 12.79
N GLU A 438 -3.43 9.75 11.90
CA GLU A 438 -3.88 10.12 10.55
C GLU A 438 -4.15 8.89 9.67
N LYS A 439 -3.50 7.77 9.98
CA LYS A 439 -3.67 6.53 9.22
C LYS A 439 -4.89 5.73 9.68
N VAL A 440 -5.47 6.06 10.83
CA VAL A 440 -6.66 5.37 11.36
C VAL A 440 -7.93 6.01 10.79
N PRO A 441 -8.78 5.26 10.06
CA PRO A 441 -10.03 5.82 9.55
C PRO A 441 -10.99 6.20 10.68
N LEU A 442 -11.63 7.37 10.60
CA LEU A 442 -12.53 7.87 11.64
C LEU A 442 -13.66 6.87 11.98
N GLN A 443 -14.23 6.18 10.98
CA GLN A 443 -15.31 5.20 11.20
C GLN A 443 -14.89 4.02 12.09
N VAL A 444 -13.57 3.77 12.19
CA VAL A 444 -13.02 2.75 13.08
C VAL A 444 -12.99 3.25 14.52
N LEU A 445 -12.58 4.51 14.71
CA LEU A 445 -12.49 5.20 16.00
C LEU A 445 -13.88 5.46 16.61
N GLU A 446 -14.91 5.62 15.79
CA GLU A 446 -16.29 5.84 16.24
C GLU A 446 -16.98 4.55 16.74
N LYS A 447 -16.38 3.37 16.51
CA LYS A 447 -16.99 2.10 16.89
C LYS A 447 -16.86 1.89 18.41
N LYS A 448 -18.00 1.87 19.11
CA LYS A 448 -18.07 1.62 20.56
C LYS A 448 -17.47 0.26 20.95
N GLY A 449 -16.86 0.20 22.13
CA GLY A 449 -16.31 -1.02 22.74
C GLY A 449 -15.01 -1.53 22.11
N ARG A 450 -14.34 -0.73 21.27
CA ARG A 450 -13.05 -1.10 20.66
C ARG A 450 -11.88 -0.58 21.47
N PHE A 451 -10.79 -1.33 21.45
CA PHE A 451 -9.46 -0.93 21.90
C PHE A 451 -8.46 -0.97 20.75
N PHE A 452 -7.35 -0.27 20.93
CA PHE A 452 -6.31 -0.10 19.95
C PHE A 452 -4.95 -0.31 20.60
N TYR A 453 -4.03 -0.87 19.84
CA TYR A 453 -2.63 -1.06 20.24
C TYR A 453 -1.78 0.01 19.56
N VAL A 454 -1.25 0.94 20.35
CA VAL A 454 -0.38 2.02 19.88
C VAL A 454 1.07 1.67 20.17
N CYS A 455 1.90 1.51 19.14
CA CYS A 455 3.29 1.13 19.31
C CYS A 455 4.13 2.29 19.86
N GLY A 456 4.73 2.11 21.04
CA GLY A 456 5.59 3.11 21.69
C GLY A 456 6.94 3.35 21.02
N VAL A 457 7.27 2.67 19.92
CA VAL A 457 8.54 2.85 19.18
C VAL A 457 8.33 3.52 17.83
N CYS A 458 7.25 3.21 17.11
CA CYS A 458 7.02 3.74 15.75
C CYS A 458 5.66 4.39 15.54
N GLY A 459 4.88 4.57 16.61
CA GLY A 459 3.58 5.25 16.62
C GLY A 459 2.47 4.56 15.85
N THR A 460 2.71 3.35 15.34
CA THR A 460 1.72 2.65 14.49
C THR A 460 0.59 2.09 15.35
N VAL A 461 -0.65 2.31 14.91
CA VAL A 461 -1.87 1.92 15.60
C VAL A 461 -2.47 0.66 14.95
N TYR A 462 -2.85 -0.32 15.77
CA TYR A 462 -3.54 -1.56 15.36
C TYR A 462 -4.84 -1.76 16.14
N TRP A 463 -5.81 -2.51 15.60
CA TRP A 463 -7.08 -2.82 16.27
C TRP A 463 -7.71 -4.11 15.73
N ASP A 464 -8.70 -4.65 16.46
CA ASP A 464 -9.43 -5.85 16.04
C ASP A 464 -10.66 -5.53 15.16
N GLY A 465 -10.87 -6.38 14.14
CA GLY A 465 -12.04 -6.40 13.25
C GLY A 465 -11.87 -5.65 11.91
N CYS A 466 -12.27 -6.34 10.83
CA CYS A 466 -12.52 -5.81 9.47
C CYS A 466 -11.38 -5.03 8.78
N HIS A 467 -10.14 -5.44 8.96
CA HIS A 467 -8.96 -4.81 8.35
C HIS A 467 -8.53 -5.39 6.99
N ILE A 468 -9.44 -5.54 6.02
CA ILE A 468 -9.03 -6.16 4.74
C ILE A 468 -9.52 -5.46 3.48
N VAL A 469 -10.24 -4.35 3.59
CA VAL A 469 -10.51 -3.56 2.38
C VAL A 469 -9.30 -2.71 2.01
N ASN A 470 -8.49 -2.26 2.98
CA ASN A 470 -7.41 -1.29 2.75
C ASN A 470 -6.02 -1.70 3.31
N TYR A 471 -5.77 -2.97 3.65
CA TYR A 471 -4.43 -3.41 4.12
C TYR A 471 -3.33 -3.13 3.08
N ASN A 472 -3.64 -3.27 1.78
CA ASN A 472 -2.70 -2.91 0.70
C ASN A 472 -2.47 -1.38 0.60
N LEU A 473 -3.45 -0.55 0.96
CA LEU A 473 -3.33 0.92 0.95
C LEU A 473 -2.48 1.45 2.11
N PHE A 474 -2.34 0.68 3.20
CA PHE A 474 -1.53 1.04 4.35
C PHE A 474 -0.07 0.57 4.20
N VAL A 475 0.11 -0.58 3.54
CA VAL A 475 1.42 -1.20 3.32
C VAL A 475 2.14 -0.61 2.11
N GLU A 476 1.44 -0.25 1.02
CA GLU A 476 2.11 0.35 -0.15
C GLU A 476 2.86 1.65 0.14
N PRO A 477 2.35 2.62 0.94
CA PRO A 477 3.12 3.80 1.32
C PRO A 477 4.31 3.46 2.21
N LEU A 478 4.17 2.48 3.12
CA LEU A 478 5.25 1.98 3.96
C LEU A 478 6.32 1.19 3.18
N LEU A 479 5.98 0.66 2.00
CA LEU A 479 6.90 0.01 1.06
C LEU A 479 7.47 1.00 0.03
N ALA A 480 6.87 2.18 -0.11
CA ALA A 480 7.25 3.22 -1.06
C ALA A 480 8.15 4.30 -0.42
N GLU A 481 8.05 4.51 0.89
CA GLU A 481 8.90 5.45 1.65
C GLU A 481 10.29 4.90 2.01
N GLU A 482 10.60 3.64 1.69
CA GLU A 482 11.91 3.01 1.93
C GLU A 482 12.57 2.49 0.63
N ARG A 483 12.42 3.22 -0.49
CA ARG A 483 13.24 3.05 -1.70
C ARG A 483 14.10 4.26 -2.00
#